data_AF-A0AAW4PCG3-F1
#
_entry.id   AF-A0AAW4PCG3-F1
#
_cell.length_a   1.000
_cell.length_b   1.000
_cell.length_c   1.000
_cell.angle_alpha   90.00
_cell.angle_beta   90.00
_cell.angle_gamma   90.00
#
_symmetry.space_group_name_H-M   'P 1'
#
loop_
_entity.id
_entity.type
_entity.pdbx_description
1 polymer ?
#
loop_
_entity_poly.entity_id
_entity_poly.type
_entity_poly.pdbx_seq_one_letter_code
_entity_poly.pdbx_strand_id
1 'polypeptide(L)'
;MRVRDAAAADLPDVMNVLDGAALAIDVETVRTSIGSGGALVAVSEDGERVLGALVLDGNRVEAVAVRRRRRGQGIGTALVEAAGERRERLTAAFDADVAPFYRELGFEIEDADEPGRRRGQR
;
A
#
# COMPACT_ATOMS: atom_id res chain seq x y z
N MET A 1 -3.12 9.45 -13.41
CA MET A 1 -2.33 8.29 -12.94
C MET A 1 -3.26 7.09 -12.93
N ARG A 2 -2.74 5.88 -13.13
CA ARG A 2 -3.55 4.65 -13.10
C ARG A 2 -2.99 3.64 -12.10
N VAL A 3 -3.87 2.85 -11.49
CA VAL A 3 -3.50 1.70 -10.66
C VAL A 3 -3.60 0.43 -11.48
N ARG A 4 -2.61 -0.47 -11.35
CA ARG A 4 -2.61 -1.80 -11.95
C ARG A 4 -1.91 -2.79 -11.04
N ASP A 5 -2.07 -4.07 -11.34
CA ASP A 5 -1.27 -5.10 -10.69
C ASP A 5 0.21 -4.89 -11.01
N ALA A 6 1.04 -5.15 -10.01
CA ALA A 6 2.49 -5.14 -10.16
C ALA A 6 2.94 -6.36 -10.95
N ALA A 7 3.83 -6.17 -11.92
CA ALA A 7 4.53 -7.22 -12.62
C ALA A 7 5.90 -7.46 -11.96
N ALA A 8 6.52 -8.61 -12.26
CA ALA A 8 7.86 -8.93 -11.76
C ALA A 8 8.90 -7.85 -12.10
N ALA A 9 8.73 -7.15 -13.23
CA ALA A 9 9.61 -6.06 -13.66
C ALA A 9 9.47 -4.80 -12.79
N ASP A 10 8.35 -4.61 -12.08
CA ASP A 10 8.14 -3.44 -11.21
C ASP A 10 8.85 -3.60 -9.85
N LEU A 11 9.36 -4.79 -9.52
CA LEU A 11 9.96 -5.07 -8.20
C LEU A 11 11.03 -4.03 -7.78
N PRO A 12 12.01 -3.63 -8.64
CA PRO A 12 12.99 -2.62 -8.25
C PRO A 12 12.36 -1.26 -7.94
N ASP A 13 11.36 -0.85 -8.70
CA ASP A 13 10.66 0.42 -8.50
C ASP A 13 9.76 0.40 -7.27
N VAL A 14 9.11 -0.73 -6.98
CA VAL A 14 8.34 -0.95 -5.76
C VAL A 14 9.26 -0.82 -4.54
N MET A 15 10.39 -1.54 -4.53
CA MET A 15 11.37 -1.44 -3.44
C MET A 15 11.87 0.01 -3.28
N ASN A 16 12.17 0.70 -4.38
CA ASN A 16 12.60 2.10 -4.31
C ASN A 16 11.57 3.02 -3.64
N VAL A 17 10.27 2.80 -3.90
CA VAL A 17 9.18 3.55 -3.26
C VAL A 17 9.08 3.24 -1.77
N LEU A 18 9.18 1.96 -1.40
CA LEU A 18 9.07 1.49 -0.02
C LEU A 18 10.27 1.96 0.83
N ASP A 19 11.48 1.85 0.31
CA ASP A 19 12.71 2.36 0.93
C ASP A 19 12.64 3.88 1.12
N GLY A 20 12.13 4.60 0.12
CA GLY A 20 11.92 6.04 0.18
C GLY A 20 10.84 6.48 1.18
N ALA A 21 10.01 5.54 1.66
CA ALA A 21 9.05 5.74 2.73
C ALA A 21 9.55 5.20 4.09
N ALA A 22 10.78 4.69 4.16
CA ALA A 22 11.36 4.05 5.34
C ALA A 22 10.52 2.88 5.89
N LEU A 23 9.84 2.14 5.01
CA LEU A 23 9.12 0.92 5.40
C LEU A 23 10.07 -0.27 5.39
N ALA A 24 10.17 -0.96 6.52
CA ALA A 24 10.93 -2.20 6.61
C ALA A 24 10.09 -3.36 6.08
N ILE A 25 10.36 -3.78 4.84
CA ILE A 25 9.75 -4.95 4.21
C ILE A 25 10.78 -5.66 3.33
N ASP A 26 10.88 -6.97 3.50
CA ASP A 26 11.85 -7.77 2.75
C ASP A 26 11.46 -7.93 1.28
N VAL A 27 12.46 -7.92 0.41
CA VAL A 27 12.28 -8.09 -1.04
C VAL A 27 11.57 -9.40 -1.41
N GLU A 28 11.76 -10.47 -0.61
CA GLU A 28 11.10 -11.75 -0.82
C GLU A 28 9.59 -11.67 -0.55
N THR A 29 9.17 -10.89 0.46
CA THR A 29 7.75 -10.62 0.74
C THR A 29 7.11 -9.90 -0.43
N VAL A 30 7.77 -8.86 -0.95
CA VAL A 30 7.26 -8.12 -2.12
C VAL A 30 7.21 -9.02 -3.35
N ARG A 31 8.25 -9.81 -3.63
CA ARG A 31 8.29 -10.75 -4.74
C ARG A 31 7.18 -11.78 -4.66
N THR A 32 6.94 -12.35 -3.48
CA THR A 32 5.86 -13.33 -3.24
C THR A 32 4.49 -12.70 -3.44
N SER A 33 4.30 -11.47 -2.94
CA SER A 33 3.08 -10.72 -3.13
C SER A 33 2.82 -10.42 -4.62
N ILE A 34 3.83 -10.02 -5.39
CA ILE A 34 3.74 -9.85 -6.85
C ILE A 34 3.30 -11.17 -7.52
N GLY A 35 3.98 -12.28 -7.19
CA GLY A 35 3.68 -13.58 -7.78
C GLY A 35 2.28 -14.12 -7.48
N SER A 36 1.64 -13.65 -6.41
CA SER A 36 0.29 -14.05 -6.00
C SER A 36 -0.80 -13.02 -6.34
N GLY A 37 -0.46 -11.94 -7.06
CA GLY A 37 -1.41 -10.86 -7.36
C GLY A 37 -1.81 -10.02 -6.14
N GLY A 38 -0.95 -10.00 -5.12
CA GLY A 38 -1.09 -9.22 -3.90
C GLY A 38 -0.45 -7.83 -3.95
N ALA A 39 0.24 -7.47 -5.04
CA ALA A 39 0.92 -6.17 -5.15
C ALA A 39 0.30 -5.29 -6.25
N LEU A 40 0.09 -4.02 -5.92
CA LEU A 40 -0.43 -2.99 -6.83
C LEU A 40 0.58 -1.85 -6.98
N VAL A 41 0.65 -1.28 -8.17
CA VAL A 41 1.42 -0.06 -8.45
C VAL A 41 0.54 1.04 -9.00
N ALA A 42 0.81 2.25 -8.51
CA ALA A 42 0.31 3.48 -9.07
C ALA A 42 1.34 4.00 -10.07
N VAL A 43 0.99 4.09 -11.35
CA VAL A 43 1.91 4.58 -12.39
C VAL A 43 1.47 5.93 -12.93
N SER A 44 2.43 6.71 -13.42
CA SER A 44 2.18 7.95 -14.14
C SER A 44 1.35 7.74 -15.41
N GLU A 45 0.84 8.82 -16.01
CA GLU A 45 -0.03 8.78 -17.21
C GLU A 45 0.65 8.08 -18.40
N ASP A 46 1.93 8.37 -18.60
CA ASP A 46 2.84 7.73 -19.56
C ASP A 46 3.18 6.27 -19.20
N GLY A 47 2.84 5.83 -17.97
CA GLY A 47 3.02 4.45 -17.52
C GLY A 47 4.46 4.06 -17.17
N GLU A 48 5.42 4.96 -17.38
CA GLU A 48 6.86 4.70 -17.25
C GLU A 48 7.35 4.76 -15.80
N ARG A 49 6.63 5.42 -14.89
CA ARG A 49 7.11 5.69 -13.53
C ARG A 49 6.15 5.19 -12.48
N VAL A 50 6.64 4.35 -11.57
CA VAL A 50 5.92 3.97 -10.35
C VAL A 50 5.96 5.15 -9.36
N LEU A 51 4.78 5.66 -9.03
CA LEU A 51 4.54 6.78 -8.13
C LEU A 51 4.22 6.33 -6.70
N GLY A 52 3.67 5.13 -6.56
CA GLY A 52 3.30 4.51 -5.30
C GLY A 52 3.12 3.01 -5.46
N ALA A 53 3.19 2.30 -4.35
CA ALA A 53 3.02 0.85 -4.30
C ALA A 53 2.18 0.44 -3.09
N LEU A 54 1.46 -0.67 -3.24
CA LEU A 54 0.76 -1.35 -2.15
C LEU A 54 1.10 -2.84 -2.23
N VAL A 55 1.40 -3.44 -1.08
CA VAL A 55 1.76 -4.85 -0.93
C VAL A 55 0.79 -5.48 0.06
N LEU A 56 0.18 -6.59 -0.35
CA LEU A 56 -0.69 -7.40 0.50
C LEU A 56 0.03 -8.66 0.98
N ASP A 57 -0.27 -9.05 2.22
CA ASP A 57 -0.13 -10.40 2.75
C ASP A 57 -1.53 -10.96 3.01
N GLY A 58 -2.02 -11.80 2.08
CA GLY A 58 -3.42 -12.21 2.05
C GLY A 58 -4.36 -10.98 1.95
N ASN A 59 -5.10 -10.70 3.03
CA ASN A 59 -6.01 -9.55 3.12
C ASN A 59 -5.44 -8.40 3.97
N ARG A 60 -4.20 -8.53 4.45
CA ARG A 60 -3.51 -7.47 5.21
C ARG A 60 -2.75 -6.58 4.24
N VAL A 61 -2.95 -5.27 4.34
CA VAL A 61 -2.06 -4.26 3.76
C VAL A 61 -0.77 -4.30 4.58
N GLU A 62 0.23 -4.97 4.02
CA GLU A 62 1.56 -5.09 4.60
C GLU A 62 2.33 -3.77 4.45
N ALA A 63 2.20 -3.15 3.28
CA ALA A 63 2.79 -1.85 3.01
C ALA A 63 1.93 -1.04 2.04
N VAL A 64 1.86 0.26 2.26
CA VAL A 64 1.39 1.23 1.27
C VAL A 64 2.29 2.46 1.33
N ALA A 65 2.85 2.84 0.19
CA ALA A 65 3.80 3.94 0.10
C ALA A 65 3.61 4.75 -1.17
N VAL A 66 3.87 6.05 -1.06
CA VAL A 66 3.83 7.02 -2.16
C VAL A 66 5.09 7.86 -2.11
N ARG A 67 5.71 8.07 -3.28
CA ARG A 67 6.89 8.94 -3.42
C ARG A 67 6.60 10.30 -2.79
N ARG A 68 7.52 10.81 -1.97
CA ARG A 68 7.33 12.03 -1.17
C ARG A 68 6.79 13.23 -1.96
N ARG A 69 7.30 13.48 -3.17
CA ARG A 69 6.87 14.57 -4.07
C ARG A 69 5.47 14.40 -4.68
N ARG A 70 4.83 13.26 -4.45
CA ARG A 70 3.52 12.87 -5.00
C ARG A 70 2.45 12.63 -3.93
N ARG A 71 2.79 12.82 -2.66
CA ARG A 71 1.83 12.72 -1.54
C ARG A 71 0.80 13.85 -1.64
N GLY A 72 -0.38 13.64 -1.05
CA GLY A 72 -1.50 14.60 -1.10
C GLY A 72 -2.24 14.66 -2.45
N GLN A 73 -1.97 13.72 -3.37
CA GLN A 73 -2.59 13.66 -4.71
C GLN A 73 -3.57 12.49 -4.86
N GLY A 74 -4.04 11.91 -3.75
CA GLY A 74 -4.97 10.76 -3.77
C GLY A 74 -4.38 9.41 -4.20
N ILE A 75 -3.07 9.32 -4.45
CA ILE A 75 -2.43 8.06 -4.92
C ILE A 75 -2.57 6.92 -3.91
N GLY A 76 -2.36 7.19 -2.62
CA GLY A 76 -2.52 6.19 -1.57
C GLY A 76 -3.97 5.70 -1.47
N THR A 77 -4.93 6.63 -1.55
CA THR A 77 -6.36 6.35 -1.58
C THR A 77 -6.70 5.42 -2.74
N ALA A 78 -6.29 5.77 -3.95
CA ALA A 78 -6.52 4.96 -5.15
C ALA A 78 -5.92 3.55 -5.05
N LEU A 79 -4.73 3.41 -4.44
CA LEU A 79 -4.12 2.10 -4.20
C LEU A 79 -4.96 1.24 -3.25
N VAL A 80 -5.40 1.80 -2.12
CA VAL A 80 -6.16 1.04 -1.11
C VAL A 80 -7.58 0.73 -1.61
N GLU A 81 -8.24 1.64 -2.33
CA GLU A 81 -9.51 1.40 -3.03
C GLU A 81 -9.38 0.27 -4.04
N ALA A 82 -8.38 0.33 -4.93
CA ALA A 82 -8.12 -0.73 -5.89
C ALA A 82 -7.85 -2.09 -5.22
N ALA A 83 -7.18 -2.10 -4.05
CA ALA A 83 -7.01 -3.33 -3.27
C ALA A 83 -8.34 -3.83 -2.69
N GLY A 84 -9.21 -2.94 -2.24
CA GLY A 84 -10.52 -3.27 -1.66
C GLY A 84 -11.52 -3.76 -2.70
N GLU A 85 -11.41 -3.30 -3.94
CA GLU A 85 -12.20 -3.85 -5.07
C GLU A 85 -11.81 -5.29 -5.41
N ARG A 86 -10.57 -5.69 -5.10
CA ARG A 86 -10.02 -7.03 -5.39
C ARG A 86 -10.18 -8.01 -4.24
N ARG A 87 -10.47 -7.54 -3.02
CA ARG A 87 -10.49 -8.34 -1.80
C ARG A 87 -11.78 -8.08 -1.04
N GLU A 88 -12.46 -9.15 -0.63
CA GLU A 88 -13.69 -9.05 0.16
C GLU A 88 -13.50 -8.33 1.50
N ARG A 89 -12.27 -8.32 2.00
CA ARG A 89 -11.89 -7.66 3.26
C ARG A 89 -10.46 -7.16 3.18
N LEU A 90 -10.21 -6.00 3.77
CA LEU A 90 -8.87 -5.46 4.02
C LEU A 90 -8.64 -5.23 5.50
N THR A 91 -7.42 -5.49 5.94
CA THR A 91 -6.93 -5.10 7.27
C THR A 91 -5.61 -4.37 7.14
N ALA A 92 -5.27 -3.51 8.09
CA ALA A 92 -3.99 -2.81 8.11
C ALA A 92 -3.55 -2.57 9.57
N ALA A 93 -2.24 -2.60 9.80
CA ALA A 93 -1.63 -2.14 11.06
C ALA A 93 -0.72 -0.95 10.75
N PHE A 94 -0.91 0.17 11.45
CA PHE A 94 -0.28 1.44 11.12
C PHE A 94 -0.06 2.31 12.36
N ASP A 95 0.78 3.32 12.25
CA ASP A 95 1.03 4.28 13.32
C ASP A 95 -0.19 5.19 13.52
N ALA A 96 -0.45 5.60 14.77
CA ALA A 96 -1.67 6.31 15.12
C ALA A 96 -1.90 7.63 14.35
N ASP A 97 -0.83 8.26 13.86
CA ASP A 97 -0.88 9.47 13.03
C ASP A 97 -1.40 9.21 11.61
N VAL A 98 -1.35 7.96 11.12
CA VAL A 98 -1.91 7.53 9.83
C VAL A 98 -3.41 7.23 9.92
N ALA A 99 -4.00 7.19 11.13
CA ALA A 99 -5.41 6.87 11.31
C ALA A 99 -6.41 7.73 10.50
N PRO A 100 -6.21 9.05 10.31
CA PRO A 100 -7.10 9.85 9.45
C PRO A 100 -7.20 9.31 8.03
N PHE A 101 -6.09 8.87 7.43
CA PHE A 101 -6.05 8.32 6.08
C PHE A 101 -6.91 7.05 5.95
N TYR A 102 -6.76 6.10 6.86
CA TYR A 102 -7.55 4.86 6.84
C TYR A 102 -9.03 5.10 7.17
N ARG A 103 -9.32 6.08 8.04
CA ARG A 103 -10.71 6.43 8.40
C ARG A 103 -11.46 7.04 7.22
N GLU A 104 -10.83 7.91 6.44
CA GLU A 104 -11.42 8.46 5.21
C GLU A 104 -11.75 7.37 4.19
N LEU A 105 -10.99 6.28 4.20
CA LEU A 105 -11.23 5.08 3.39
C LEU A 105 -12.30 4.13 4.00
N GLY A 106 -12.94 4.51 5.10
CA GLY A 106 -14.00 3.73 5.73
C GLY A 106 -13.50 2.54 6.56
N PHE A 107 -12.23 2.52 6.95
CA PHE A 107 -11.75 1.53 7.92
C PHE A 107 -12.33 1.83 9.30
N GLU A 108 -12.86 0.80 9.95
CA GLU A 108 -13.08 0.79 11.40
C GLU A 108 -11.72 0.65 12.08
N ILE A 109 -11.38 1.55 13.01
CA ILE A 109 -10.04 1.64 13.61
C ILE A 109 -10.11 1.42 15.11
N GLU A 110 -9.24 0.53 15.59
CA GLU A 110 -9.07 0.19 17.00
C GLU A 110 -7.60 0.40 17.41
N ASP A 111 -7.34 0.48 18.72
CA ASP A 111 -5.98 0.44 19.25
C ASP A 111 -5.39 -0.96 19.09
N ALA A 112 -4.10 -1.03 18.76
CA ALA A 112 -3.37 -2.29 18.73
C ALA A 112 -2.71 -2.58 20.09
N ASP A 113 -2.18 -3.78 20.26
CA ASP A 113 -1.49 -4.19 21.51
C ASP A 113 -0.27 -3.31 21.81
N GLU A 114 0.37 -2.79 20.77
CA GLU A 114 1.54 -1.93 20.87
C GLU A 114 1.16 -0.44 21.01
N PRO A 115 1.69 0.29 22.01
CA PRO A 115 1.43 1.71 22.17
C PRO A 115 1.77 2.53 20.92
N GLY A 116 0.86 3.40 20.50
CA GLY A 116 1.05 4.24 19.32
C GLY A 116 0.75 3.54 17.99
N ARG A 117 0.39 2.25 18.02
CA ARG A 117 -0.06 1.48 16.85
C ARG A 117 -1.58 1.35 16.85
N ARG A 118 -2.15 1.31 15.66
CA ARG A 118 -3.57 1.13 15.39
C ARG A 118 -3.76 -0.04 14.45
N ARG A 119 -4.93 -0.66 14.52
CA ARG A 119 -5.38 -1.63 13.52
C ARG A 119 -6.67 -1.14 12.90
N GLY A 120 -6.78 -1.30 11.59
CA GLY A 120 -8.00 -1.01 10.84
C GLY A 120 -8.52 -2.21 10.08
N GLN A 121 -9.82 -2.24 9.82
CA GLN A 121 -10.46 -3.18 8.90
C GLN A 121 -11.59 -2.54 8.09
N ARG A 122 -11.82 -3.02 6.86
CA ARG A 122 -13.02 -2.76 6.05
C ARG A 122 -13.33 -3.94 5.13
#